data_AF-A0A8T3P955-F1
#
_entry.id   AF-A0A8T3P955-F1
#
_cell.length_a   1.000
_cell.length_b   1.000
_cell.length_c   1.000
_cell.angle_alpha   90.00
_cell.angle_beta   90.00
_cell.angle_gamma   90.00
#
_symmetry.space_group_name_H-M   'P 1'
#
loop_
_entity.id
_entity.type
_entity.pdbx_description
1 polymer ?
#
loop_
_entity_poly.entity_id
_entity_poly.type
_entity_poly.pdbx_seq_one_letter_code
_entity_poly.pdbx_strand_id
1 'polypeptide(L)' 'MVDESTRASEAGSMDMRDGDDFVCPNCGCEIMLKHHGDPAKMPRMDMFTCCCGSRMEFEHPR' A
#
# COMPACT_ATOMS: atom_id res chain seq x y z
N MET A 1 -13.02 -32.26 16.14
CA MET A 1 -13.63 -31.02 16.65
C MET A 1 -12.66 -29.90 16.30
N VAL A 2 -13.13 -28.95 15.47
CA VAL A 2 -12.73 -27.53 15.20
C VAL A 2 -11.28 -27.09 15.54
N ASP A 3 -10.53 -26.29 14.77
CA ASP A 3 -10.83 -25.17 13.86
C ASP A 3 -9.50 -24.82 13.14
N GLU A 4 -9.38 -24.71 11.81
CA GLU A 4 -9.53 -23.51 10.96
C GLU A 4 -8.79 -22.23 11.41
N SER A 5 -8.13 -21.57 10.43
CA SER A 5 -7.63 -20.18 10.45
C SER A 5 -6.52 -19.84 11.44
N THR A 6 -5.33 -19.50 10.99
CA THR A 6 -5.10 -18.13 10.50
C THR A 6 -3.94 -18.14 9.50
N ARG A 7 -4.25 -18.11 8.20
CA ARG A 7 -3.33 -17.53 7.23
C ARG A 7 -3.33 -16.03 7.51
N ALA A 8 -2.50 -15.62 8.47
CA ALA A 8 -2.09 -14.25 8.56
C ALA A 8 -1.37 -13.98 7.25
N SER A 9 -2.10 -13.41 6.28
CA SER A 9 -1.47 -12.74 5.16
C SER A 9 -0.43 -11.84 5.79
N GLU A 10 0.84 -12.18 5.59
CA GLU A 10 1.92 -11.26 5.79
C GLU A 10 1.63 -10.10 4.85
N ALA A 11 0.84 -9.14 5.32
CA ALA A 11 0.98 -7.76 4.93
C ALA A 11 2.36 -7.37 5.46
N GLY A 12 3.39 -7.88 4.76
CA GLY A 12 4.76 -7.48 4.97
C GLY A 12 4.73 -5.97 4.97
N SER A 13 5.28 -5.38 6.01
CA SER A 13 5.42 -3.95 6.19
C SER A 13 6.04 -3.38 4.91
N MET A 14 5.19 -2.94 3.98
CA MET A 14 5.64 -2.36 2.72
C MET A 14 6.25 -1.01 3.10
N ASP A 15 7.58 -0.95 3.09
CA ASP A 15 8.37 0.24 3.39
C ASP A 15 8.21 1.23 2.23
N MET A 16 7.15 2.03 2.28
CA MET A 16 6.88 3.09 1.30
C MET A 16 7.88 4.23 1.52
N ARG A 17 8.46 4.77 0.43
CA ARG A 17 9.44 5.85 0.50
C ARG A 17 9.07 6.99 -0.43
N ASP A 18 9.66 8.13 -0.14
CA ASP A 18 9.61 9.30 -1.00
C ASP A 18 10.15 8.94 -2.39
N GLY A 19 9.39 9.30 -3.41
CA GLY A 19 9.64 8.96 -4.81
C GLY A 19 9.04 7.64 -5.27
N ASP A 20 8.36 6.87 -4.42
CA ASP A 20 7.67 5.65 -4.88
C ASP A 20 6.43 5.98 -5.71
N ASP A 21 6.34 5.32 -6.87
CA ASP A 21 5.21 5.37 -7.77
C ASP A 21 4.25 4.20 -7.52
N PHE A 22 2.96 4.53 -7.45
CA PHE A 22 1.89 3.57 -7.25
C PHE A 22 0.91 3.63 -8.41
N VAL A 23 0.49 2.47 -8.89
CA VAL A 23 -0.46 2.33 -10.00
C VAL A 23 -1.66 1.52 -9.54
N CYS A 24 -2.84 1.95 -9.98
CA CYS A 24 -4.08 1.19 -9.81
C CYS A 24 -4.15 0.09 -10.88
N PRO A 25 -4.20 -1.20 -10.51
CA PRO A 25 -4.24 -2.29 -11.48
C PRO A 25 -5.54 -2.35 -12.29
N ASN A 26 -6.61 -1.72 -11.78
CA ASN A 26 -7.93 -1.71 -12.44
C ASN A 26 -8.10 -0.54 -13.42
N CYS A 27 -7.55 0.63 -13.11
CA CYS A 27 -7.79 1.86 -13.90
C CYS A 27 -6.55 2.40 -14.61
N GLY A 28 -5.35 1.97 -14.21
CA GLY A 28 -4.09 2.55 -14.68
C GLY A 28 -3.82 3.96 -14.13
N CYS A 29 -4.55 4.42 -13.11
CA CYS A 29 -4.24 5.69 -12.44
C CYS A 29 -2.90 5.58 -11.70
N GLU A 30 -2.07 6.60 -11.82
CA GLU A 30 -0.76 6.69 -11.18
C GLU A 30 -0.72 7.80 -10.12
N ILE A 31 0.01 7.56 -9.04
CA ILE A 31 0.37 8.58 -8.03
C ILE A 31 1.82 8.39 -7.61
N MET A 32 2.47 9.49 -7.24
CA MET A 32 3.83 9.50 -6.71
C MET A 32 3.82 9.97 -5.27
N LEU A 33 4.43 9.19 -4.37
CA LEU A 33 4.60 9.57 -2.98
C LEU A 33 5.71 10.63 -2.87
N LYS A 34 5.36 11.89 -2.61
CA LYS A 34 6.37 12.96 -2.47
C LYS A 34 7.08 12.97 -1.12
N HIS A 35 6.35 12.65 -0.05
CA HIS A 35 6.86 12.67 1.32
C HIS A 35 6.04 11.71 2.20
N HIS A 36 6.69 10.88 3.01
CA HIS A 36 6.09 9.87 3.89
C HIS A 36 5.33 10.44 5.12
N GLY A 37 4.88 11.70 5.05
CA GLY A 37 4.29 12.43 6.18
C GLY A 37 5.23 12.64 7.38
N ASP A 38 4.78 13.40 8.38
CA ASP A 38 5.48 13.52 9.67
C ASP A 38 5.25 12.23 10.48
N PRO A 39 6.29 11.45 10.82
CA PRO A 39 6.14 10.18 11.54
C PRO A 39 5.44 10.33 12.91
N ALA A 40 5.52 11.51 13.53
CA ALA A 40 4.83 11.77 14.80
C ALA A 40 3.30 11.87 14.63
N LYS A 41 2.82 12.20 13.42
CA LYS A 41 1.41 12.37 13.09
C LYS A 41 0.85 11.20 12.28
N MET A 42 1.71 10.57 11.47
CA MET A 42 1.42 9.37 10.69
C MET A 42 2.46 8.31 11.05
N PRO A 43 2.27 7.59 12.17
CA PRO A 43 3.22 6.57 12.60
C PRO A 43 3.21 5.33 11.71
N ARG A 44 2.16 5.16 10.90
CA ARG A 44 2.03 4.12 9.88
C ARG A 44 1.41 4.71 8.63
N MET A 45 2.04 4.43 7.50
CA MET A 45 1.52 4.75 6.18
C MET A 45 0.77 3.52 5.66
N ASP A 46 -0.47 3.72 5.20
CA ASP A 46 -1.27 2.67 4.59
C ASP A 46 -1.22 2.77 3.06
N MET A 47 -1.56 1.67 2.37
CA MET A 47 -1.61 1.65 0.91
C MET A 47 -2.72 2.57 0.39
N PHE A 48 -2.43 3.27 -0.69
CA PHE A 48 -3.40 4.14 -1.34
C PHE A 48 -4.53 3.34 -1.98
N THR A 49 -5.72 3.95 -2.01
CA THR A 49 -6.90 3.41 -2.68
C THR A 49 -7.27 4.34 -3.82
N CYS A 50 -7.40 3.79 -5.03
CA CYS A 50 -7.86 4.55 -6.18
C CYS A 50 -9.35 4.87 -6.03
N CYS A 51 -9.83 5.92 -6.70
CA CYS A 51 -11.25 6.30 -6.70
C CYS A 51 -12.19 5.17 -7.19
N CYS A 52 -11.68 4.18 -7.93
CA CYS A 52 -12.45 3.00 -8.33
C CYS A 52 -12.63 1.95 -7.22
N GLY A 53 -12.01 2.15 -6.05
CA GLY A 53 -12.07 1.25 -4.89
C GLY A 53 -10.98 0.18 -4.84
N SER A 54 -10.12 0.07 -5.85
CA SER A 54 -8.99 -0.87 -5.84
C SER A 54 -7.79 -0.30 -5.08
N ARG A 55 -7.10 -1.16 -4.31
CA ARG A 55 -5.80 -0.81 -3.69
C ARG A 55 -4.77 -0.58 -4.79
N MET A 56 -3.94 0.44 -4.62
CA MET A 56 -2.84 0.73 -5.52
C MET A 56 -1.61 -0.08 -5.12
N GLU A 57 -0.81 -0.44 -6.12
CA GLU A 57 0.39 -1.28 -5.98
C GLU A 57 1.62 -0.52 -6.50
N PHE A 58 2.82 -0.92 -6.10
CA PHE A 58 4.05 -0.31 -6.63
C PHE A 58 4.15 -0.51 -8.15
N GLU A 59 4.46 0.55 -8.90
CA GLU A 59 4.66 0.45 -10.34
C GLU A 59 5.85 -0.47 -10.69
N HIS A 60 6.89 -0.41 -9.86
CA HIS A 60 8.11 -1.17 -10.06
C HIS A 60 8.42 -2.02 -8.82
N PRO A 61 8.59 -3.34 -8.98
CA PRO A 61 9.10 -4.17 -7.91
C PRO A 61 10.54 -3.74 -7.59
N ARG A 62 10.82 -3.58 -6.29
CA ARG A 62 12.16 -3.24 -5.77
C ARG A 62 13.00 -4.48 -5.51
#